data_AF-A0A7S2QQV9-F1
#
_entry.id   AF-A0A7S2QQV9-F1
#
_cell.length_a   1.000
_cell.length_b   1.000
_cell.length_c   1.000
_cell.angle_alpha   90.00
_cell.angle_beta   90.00
_cell.angle_gamma   90.00
#
_symmetry.space_group_name_H-M   'P 1'
#
loop_
_entity.id
_entity.type
_entity.pdbx_description
1 polymer ?
#
loop_
_entity_poly.entity_id
_entity_poly.type
_entity_poly.pdbx_seq_one_letter_code
_entity_poly.pdbx_strand_id
1 'polypeptide(L)'
;AHRQNPETKFFSPLLYNLPPPPLFSLACRARFLRLLSAGLKSSHLSSDMVAAFVKKCVRTATLVPPPSAMWLLTTAHVLLQRNQEGCSTLVHFASDSSSPINKEIPEAVSSDAFSYVKMVGDINVAEERKLRLASMSLWELTLLKLHYCPAVSDIATIFETDLSEPLPSGLSPDDLLNTTVDEIEGAAL
;
A
#
# COMPACT_ATOMS: atom_id res chain seq x y z
N ALA A 1 -21.03 6.20 -25.10
CA ALA A 1 -19.65 5.84 -25.48
C ALA A 1 -18.68 6.75 -24.72
N HIS A 2 -18.16 6.29 -23.58
CA HIS A 2 -17.18 7.03 -22.80
C HIS A 2 -15.86 7.08 -23.58
N ARG A 3 -15.45 8.28 -24.02
CA ARG A 3 -14.09 8.56 -24.50
C ARG A 3 -13.13 8.28 -23.33
N GLN A 4 -12.56 7.08 -23.27
CA GLN A 4 -11.39 6.82 -22.45
C GLN A 4 -10.20 7.54 -23.10
N ASN A 5 -9.71 8.56 -22.41
CA ASN A 5 -8.57 9.36 -22.86
C ASN A 5 -7.30 8.47 -22.86
N PRO A 6 -6.55 8.32 -23.98
CA PRO A 6 -5.41 7.40 -24.07
C PRO A 6 -4.32 7.64 -23.02
N GLU A 7 -4.22 8.87 -22.49
CA GLU A 7 -3.34 9.28 -21.39
C GLU A 7 -3.49 8.40 -20.12
N THR A 8 -4.71 7.93 -19.84
CA THR A 8 -5.03 7.14 -18.63
C THR A 8 -4.45 5.72 -18.64
N LYS A 9 -4.14 5.16 -19.83
CA LYS A 9 -3.56 3.81 -19.95
C LYS A 9 -2.06 3.78 -19.68
N PHE A 10 -1.35 4.90 -19.79
CA PHE A 10 0.12 4.93 -19.66
C PHE A 10 0.61 5.17 -18.24
N PHE A 11 -0.12 5.98 -17.44
CA PHE A 11 0.30 6.29 -16.07
C PHE A 11 0.14 5.11 -15.10
N SER A 12 -0.87 4.27 -15.33
CA SER A 12 -1.21 3.15 -14.46
C SER A 12 -0.12 2.06 -14.44
N PRO A 13 0.36 1.52 -15.57
CA PRO A 13 1.44 0.52 -15.62
C PRO A 13 2.77 0.99 -15.00
N LEU A 14 3.13 2.25 -15.20
CA LEU A 14 4.41 2.80 -14.71
C LEU A 14 4.40 2.97 -13.18
N LEU A 15 3.27 3.38 -12.61
CA LEU A 15 3.08 3.45 -11.16
C LEU A 15 2.97 2.06 -10.52
N TYR A 16 2.40 1.07 -11.22
CA TYR A 16 2.35 -0.32 -10.75
C TYR A 16 3.74 -0.93 -10.60
N ASN A 17 4.70 -0.51 -11.42
CA ASN A 17 6.10 -0.82 -11.22
C ASN A 17 6.70 0.07 -10.12
N LEU A 18 6.16 -0.02 -8.90
CA LEU A 18 6.88 0.45 -7.71
C LEU A 18 8.32 -0.11 -7.78
N PRO A 19 9.32 0.75 -7.56
CA PRO A 19 10.72 0.37 -7.61
C PRO A 19 11.03 -0.92 -6.86
N PRO A 20 12.00 -1.73 -7.34
CA PRO A 20 12.52 -2.81 -6.53
C PRO A 20 13.07 -2.25 -5.20
N PRO A 21 13.00 -3.03 -4.11
CA PRO A 21 13.44 -2.63 -2.77
C PRO A 21 14.79 -1.88 -2.69
N PRO A 22 15.82 -2.23 -3.49
CA PRO A 22 17.11 -1.53 -3.47
C PRO A 22 17.03 -0.03 -3.79
N LEU A 23 16.04 0.43 -4.57
CA LEU A 23 15.90 1.86 -4.89
C LEU A 23 15.51 2.70 -3.67
N PHE A 24 14.90 2.09 -2.65
CA PHE A 24 14.58 2.74 -1.39
C PHE A 24 15.78 2.88 -0.45
N SER A 25 16.93 2.29 -0.79
CA SER A 25 18.17 2.42 -0.01
C SER A 25 19.15 3.43 -0.65
N LEU A 26 18.78 4.07 -1.76
CA LEU A 26 19.64 5.04 -2.44
C LEU A 26 19.68 6.40 -1.73
N ALA A 27 20.83 7.05 -1.78
CA ALA A 27 21.04 8.39 -1.20
C ALA A 27 20.07 9.46 -1.77
N CYS A 28 19.62 9.30 -3.02
CA CYS A 28 18.74 10.27 -3.68
C CYS A 28 17.24 9.95 -3.54
N ARG A 29 16.85 9.03 -2.66
CA ARG A 29 15.47 8.53 -2.55
C ARG A 29 14.44 9.62 -2.28
N ALA A 30 14.75 10.67 -1.51
CA ALA A 30 13.82 11.74 -1.18
C ALA A 30 13.16 12.39 -2.41
N ARG A 31 13.93 12.61 -3.50
CA ARG A 31 13.39 13.18 -4.74
C ARG A 31 12.42 12.22 -5.43
N PHE A 32 12.76 10.93 -5.45
CA PHE A 32 11.89 9.90 -5.99
C PHE A 32 10.60 9.77 -5.17
N LEU A 33 10.72 9.71 -3.85
CA LEU A 33 9.59 9.59 -2.93
C LEU A 33 8.63 10.79 -3.02
N ARG A 34 9.15 12.01 -3.23
CA ARG A 34 8.31 13.19 -3.53
C ARG A 34 7.50 13.03 -4.80
N LEU A 35 8.13 12.58 -5.88
CA LEU A 35 7.45 12.34 -7.15
C LEU A 35 6.41 11.23 -7.03
N LEU A 36 6.73 10.17 -6.28
CA LEU A 36 5.82 9.08 -5.99
C LEU A 36 4.61 9.56 -5.19
N SER A 37 4.84 10.30 -4.09
CA SER A 37 3.77 10.93 -3.27
C SER A 37 2.88 11.83 -4.13
N ALA A 38 3.45 12.66 -5.01
CA ALA A 38 2.69 13.50 -5.92
C ALA A 38 1.84 12.69 -6.93
N GLY A 39 2.40 11.63 -7.51
CA GLY A 39 1.68 10.73 -8.42
C GLY A 39 0.52 10.01 -7.73
N LEU A 40 0.74 9.60 -6.47
CA LEU A 40 -0.26 8.92 -5.64
C LEU A 40 -1.37 9.85 -5.16
N LYS A 41 -1.11 11.16 -5.04
CA LYS A 41 -2.12 12.19 -4.77
C LYS A 41 -3.04 12.46 -5.97
N SER A 42 -2.78 11.91 -7.15
CA SER A 42 -3.64 12.07 -8.34
C SER A 42 -5.08 11.60 -8.07
N SER A 43 -6.05 12.31 -8.66
CA SER A 43 -7.50 12.03 -8.60
C SER A 43 -7.94 10.95 -9.59
N HIS A 44 -7.06 10.49 -10.48
CA HIS A 44 -7.38 9.52 -11.53
C HIS A 44 -7.09 8.06 -11.16
N LEU A 45 -6.72 7.78 -9.91
CA LEU A 45 -6.44 6.43 -9.44
C LEU A 45 -7.75 5.74 -9.07
N SER A 46 -8.05 4.59 -9.68
CA SER A 46 -9.18 3.77 -9.24
C SER A 46 -8.87 3.11 -7.90
N SER A 47 -9.89 2.83 -7.10
CA SER A 47 -9.79 2.15 -5.79
C SER A 47 -8.91 0.89 -5.87
N ASP A 48 -9.11 0.09 -6.91
CA ASP A 48 -8.38 -1.16 -7.11
C ASP A 48 -6.87 -0.93 -7.27
N MET A 49 -6.48 0.16 -7.95
CA MET A 49 -5.07 0.50 -8.12
C MET A 49 -4.47 0.93 -6.80
N VAL A 50 -5.20 1.75 -6.03
CA VAL A 50 -4.76 2.23 -4.72
C VAL A 50 -4.56 1.04 -3.79
N ALA A 51 -5.50 0.10 -3.76
CA ALA A 51 -5.41 -1.08 -2.91
C ALA A 51 -4.22 -1.98 -3.28
N ALA A 52 -3.99 -2.24 -4.57
CA ALA A 52 -2.82 -2.98 -5.03
C ALA A 52 -1.52 -2.27 -4.67
N PHE A 53 -1.52 -0.93 -4.75
CA PHE A 53 -0.38 -0.11 -4.38
C PHE A 53 -0.10 -0.14 -2.88
N VAL A 54 -1.13 -0.02 -2.04
CA VAL A 54 -1.03 -0.15 -0.58
C VAL A 54 -0.43 -1.50 -0.21
N LYS A 55 -0.98 -2.60 -0.74
CA LYS A 55 -0.43 -3.96 -0.52
C LYS A 55 1.05 -4.02 -0.92
N LYS A 56 1.42 -3.44 -2.06
CA LYS A 56 2.79 -3.40 -2.53
C LYS A 56 3.70 -2.61 -1.60
N CYS A 57 3.25 -1.45 -1.10
CA CYS A 57 3.98 -0.64 -0.13
C CYS A 57 4.25 -1.41 1.16
N VAL A 58 3.23 -2.02 1.75
CA VAL A 58 3.38 -2.77 3.00
C VAL A 58 4.30 -3.99 2.80
N ARG A 59 4.17 -4.72 1.69
CA ARG A 59 5.09 -5.82 1.36
C ARG A 59 6.53 -5.33 1.10
N THR A 60 6.70 -4.15 0.50
CA THR A 60 8.03 -3.58 0.27
C THR A 60 8.65 -3.09 1.57
N ALA A 61 7.84 -2.59 2.50
CA ALA A 61 8.28 -2.12 3.82
C ALA A 61 8.97 -3.23 4.63
N THR A 62 8.64 -4.51 4.42
CA THR A 62 9.31 -5.63 5.10
C THR A 62 10.70 -5.95 4.56
N LEU A 63 11.09 -5.38 3.41
CA LEU A 63 12.34 -5.68 2.71
C LEU A 63 13.31 -4.50 2.65
N VAL A 64 12.94 -3.34 3.20
CA VAL A 64 13.72 -2.10 3.12
C VAL A 64 14.18 -1.64 4.51
N PRO A 65 15.18 -0.74 4.60
CA PRO A 65 15.62 -0.18 5.88
C PRO A 65 14.51 0.60 6.61
N PRO A 66 14.62 0.77 7.95
CA PRO A 66 13.57 1.38 8.77
C PRO A 66 13.05 2.74 8.27
N PRO A 67 13.90 3.72 7.87
CA PRO A 67 13.37 5.01 7.43
C PRO A 67 12.52 4.90 6.16
N SER A 68 12.86 3.97 5.26
CA SER A 68 12.05 3.72 4.07
C SER A 68 10.77 2.95 4.40
N ALA A 69 10.84 2.01 5.36
CA ALA A 69 9.68 1.29 5.85
C ALA A 69 8.67 2.25 6.49
N MET A 70 9.12 3.17 7.34
CA MET A 70 8.28 4.23 7.95
C MET A 70 7.58 5.05 6.87
N TRP A 71 8.32 5.55 5.87
CA TRP A 71 7.73 6.32 4.77
C TRP A 71 6.67 5.52 3.98
N LEU A 72 6.96 4.25 3.66
CA LEU A 72 6.05 3.38 2.93
C LEU A 72 4.77 3.08 3.72
N LEU A 73 4.89 2.81 5.02
CA LEU A 73 3.76 2.55 5.90
C LEU A 73 2.89 3.79 6.07
N THR A 74 3.48 4.93 6.38
CA THR A 74 2.75 6.19 6.44
C THR A 74 2.03 6.50 5.12
N THR A 75 2.72 6.34 3.99
CA THR A 75 2.13 6.59 2.67
C THR A 75 0.96 5.62 2.41
N ALA A 76 1.10 4.35 2.78
CA ALA A 76 0.04 3.37 2.68
C ALA A 76 -1.18 3.76 3.54
N HIS A 77 -0.98 4.22 4.77
CA HIS A 77 -2.06 4.68 5.64
C HIS A 77 -2.81 5.88 5.06
N VAL A 78 -2.08 6.92 4.60
CA VAL A 78 -2.68 8.10 3.96
C VAL A 78 -3.51 7.72 2.73
N LEU A 79 -3.05 6.72 1.96
CA LEU A 79 -3.79 6.22 0.80
C LEU A 79 -5.07 5.47 1.19
N LEU A 80 -5.01 4.65 2.24
CA LEU A 80 -6.19 3.96 2.78
C LEU A 80 -7.21 4.96 3.31
N GLN A 81 -6.77 5.93 4.12
CA GLN A 81 -7.63 6.97 4.68
C GLN A 81 -8.36 7.77 3.59
N ARG A 82 -7.67 8.08 2.49
CA ARG A 82 -8.28 8.81 1.36
C ARG A 82 -9.24 7.96 0.53
N ASN A 83 -9.09 6.63 0.52
CA ASN A 83 -9.82 5.71 -0.37
C ASN A 83 -10.52 4.58 0.42
N GLN A 84 -11.13 4.93 1.55
CA GLN A 84 -11.69 3.98 2.51
C GLN A 84 -12.78 3.09 1.89
N GLU A 85 -13.67 3.65 1.08
CA GLU A 85 -14.81 2.94 0.47
C GLU A 85 -14.39 1.75 -0.40
N GLY A 86 -13.22 1.84 -1.05
CA GLY A 86 -12.73 0.82 -1.98
C GLY A 86 -11.63 -0.09 -1.43
N CYS A 87 -10.99 0.29 -0.31
CA CYS A 87 -9.85 -0.44 0.25
C CYS A 87 -10.14 -1.11 1.60
N SER A 88 -11.35 -0.94 2.16
CA SER A 88 -11.72 -1.50 3.47
C SER A 88 -11.52 -3.02 3.57
N THR A 89 -11.73 -3.75 2.47
CA THR A 89 -11.54 -5.21 2.41
C THR A 89 -10.10 -5.67 2.67
N LEU A 90 -9.11 -4.79 2.52
CA LEU A 90 -7.70 -5.10 2.77
C LEU A 90 -7.35 -5.20 4.26
N VAL A 91 -8.00 -4.37 5.09
CA VAL A 91 -7.75 -4.26 6.54
C VAL A 91 -8.74 -5.14 7.29
N HIS A 92 -10.02 -5.06 6.93
CA HIS A 92 -11.05 -5.91 7.48
C HIS A 92 -11.39 -7.00 6.47
N PHE A 93 -10.75 -8.16 6.61
CA PHE A 93 -11.24 -9.37 5.98
C PHE A 93 -12.51 -9.81 6.71
N ALA A 94 -13.63 -9.14 6.42
CA ALA A 94 -14.94 -9.59 6.86
C ALA A 94 -15.28 -10.85 6.06
N SER A 95 -14.98 -12.01 6.64
CA SER A 95 -15.53 -13.31 6.20
C SER A 95 -17.03 -13.38 6.49
N ASP A 96 -17.78 -12.34 6.14
CA ASP A 96 -19.23 -12.28 6.28
C ASP A 96 -19.84 -13.17 5.21
N SER A 97 -20.22 -14.38 5.62
CA SER A 97 -20.94 -15.39 4.85
C SER A 97 -22.30 -14.91 4.27
N SER A 98 -22.67 -13.65 4.50
CA SER A 98 -23.88 -12.97 4.02
C SER A 98 -23.66 -12.08 2.78
N SER A 99 -22.43 -11.74 2.40
CA SER A 99 -22.17 -10.94 1.19
C SER A 99 -22.24 -11.83 -0.07
N PRO A 100 -22.95 -11.43 -1.15
CA PRO A 100 -23.08 -12.23 -2.37
C PRO A 100 -21.72 -12.48 -3.05
N ILE A 101 -20.69 -11.69 -2.72
CA ILE A 101 -19.32 -11.87 -3.19
C ILE A 101 -18.66 -13.12 -2.56
N ASN A 102 -18.98 -13.44 -1.30
CA ASN A 102 -18.38 -14.58 -0.59
C ASN A 102 -18.90 -15.95 -1.07
N LYS A 103 -20.00 -16.01 -1.83
CA LYS A 103 -20.50 -17.27 -2.41
C LYS A 103 -19.75 -17.70 -3.67
N GLU A 104 -19.02 -16.79 -4.31
CA GLU A 104 -18.26 -17.06 -5.55
C GLU A 104 -16.75 -17.21 -5.31
N ILE A 105 -16.27 -16.94 -4.09
CA ILE A 105 -14.86 -17.18 -3.74
C ILE A 105 -14.73 -18.66 -3.36
N PRO A 106 -14.06 -19.50 -4.17
CA PRO A 106 -13.89 -20.90 -3.85
C PRO A 106 -13.11 -21.04 -2.53
N GLU A 107 -13.44 -22.03 -1.70
CA GLU A 107 -12.72 -22.40 -0.47
C GLU A 107 -11.20 -22.65 -0.68
N ALA A 108 -10.75 -22.69 -1.94
CA ALA A 108 -9.35 -22.78 -2.35
C ALA A 108 -8.55 -21.47 -2.28
N VAL A 109 -9.16 -20.31 -1.98
CA VAL A 109 -8.44 -19.03 -1.82
C VAL A 109 -7.90 -18.87 -0.39
N SER A 110 -7.18 -19.90 0.10
CA SER A 110 -6.35 -19.82 1.31
C SER A 110 -5.01 -19.10 1.05
N SER A 111 -4.74 -18.71 -0.20
CA SER A 111 -3.49 -18.09 -0.62
C SER A 111 -3.76 -16.64 -1.05
N ASP A 112 -3.05 -15.70 -0.42
CA ASP A 112 -3.04 -14.28 -0.78
C ASP A 112 -2.76 -14.10 -2.27
N ALA A 113 -3.76 -13.61 -3.02
CA ALA A 113 -3.72 -13.55 -4.48
C ALA A 113 -2.76 -12.48 -5.04
N PHE A 114 -1.98 -11.81 -4.18
CA PHE A 114 -1.01 -10.82 -4.62
C PHE A 114 0.21 -11.47 -5.29
N SER A 115 0.13 -11.66 -6.61
CA SER A 115 1.28 -12.02 -7.44
C SER A 115 1.90 -10.78 -8.08
N TYR A 116 3.15 -10.47 -7.69
CA TYR A 116 3.98 -9.39 -8.27
C TYR A 116 4.09 -9.44 -9.81
N VAL A 117 3.89 -10.62 -10.41
CA VAL A 117 4.21 -10.91 -11.81
C VAL A 117 2.99 -10.79 -12.73
N LYS A 118 1.75 -10.84 -12.20
CA LYS A 118 0.56 -11.12 -13.02
C LYS A 118 -0.53 -10.04 -13.01
N MET A 119 -0.19 -8.78 -12.70
CA MET A 119 -1.11 -7.64 -12.95
C MET A 119 -0.86 -6.92 -14.27
N VAL A 120 0.31 -7.11 -14.90
CA VAL A 120 0.71 -6.39 -16.13
C VAL A 120 0.31 -7.13 -17.41
N GLY A 121 -0.34 -8.31 -17.31
CA GLY A 121 -0.86 -9.04 -18.47
C GLY A 121 -2.39 -9.02 -18.50
N ASP A 122 -2.97 -8.34 -19.49
CA ASP A 122 -4.27 -8.63 -20.12
C ASP A 122 -5.50 -8.92 -19.24
N ILE A 123 -5.61 -8.36 -18.03
CA ILE A 123 -6.87 -8.48 -17.25
C ILE A 123 -7.83 -7.37 -17.67
N ASN A 124 -8.36 -7.55 -18.88
CA ASN A 124 -9.39 -6.68 -19.44
C ASN A 124 -10.75 -6.84 -18.74
N VAL A 125 -10.90 -7.80 -17.83
CA VAL A 125 -12.17 -8.06 -17.13
C VAL A 125 -12.15 -7.38 -15.76
N ALA A 126 -13.00 -6.36 -15.58
CA ALA A 126 -13.14 -5.62 -14.31
C ALA A 126 -13.47 -6.57 -13.12
N GLU A 127 -14.25 -7.62 -13.37
CA GLU A 127 -14.63 -8.62 -12.36
C GLU A 127 -13.42 -9.39 -11.80
N GLU A 128 -12.44 -9.77 -12.64
CA GLU A 128 -11.24 -10.46 -12.16
C GLU A 128 -10.38 -9.56 -11.26
N ARG A 129 -10.33 -8.25 -11.54
CA ARG A 129 -9.61 -7.29 -10.70
C ARG A 129 -10.27 -7.14 -9.33
N LYS A 130 -11.60 -7.07 -9.31
CA LYS A 130 -12.39 -6.99 -8.07
C LYS A 130 -12.27 -8.26 -7.23
N LEU A 131 -12.34 -9.43 -7.86
CA LEU A 131 -12.17 -10.71 -7.17
C LEU A 131 -10.77 -10.85 -6.55
N ARG A 132 -9.72 -10.47 -7.28
CA ARG A 132 -8.36 -10.46 -6.74
C ARG A 132 -8.22 -9.50 -5.56
N LEU A 133 -8.78 -8.30 -5.68
CA LEU A 133 -8.77 -7.33 -4.60
C LEU A 133 -9.45 -7.86 -3.33
N ALA A 134 -10.60 -8.54 -3.48
CA ALA A 134 -11.31 -9.16 -2.37
C ALA A 134 -10.50 -10.29 -1.70
N SER A 135 -9.61 -10.95 -2.44
CA SER A 135 -8.71 -12.00 -1.92
C SER A 135 -7.36 -11.51 -1.38
N MET A 136 -7.11 -10.19 -1.38
CA MET A 136 -5.88 -9.60 -0.85
C MET A 136 -6.11 -9.14 0.59
N SER A 137 -5.17 -9.46 1.48
CA SER A 137 -5.16 -9.02 2.89
C SER A 137 -3.87 -8.29 3.22
N LEU A 138 -3.78 -7.53 4.31
CA LEU A 138 -2.53 -6.86 4.74
C LEU A 138 -1.79 -7.60 5.87
N TRP A 139 -1.65 -8.92 5.75
CA TRP A 139 -1.00 -9.75 6.77
C TRP A 139 0.45 -9.34 7.08
N GLU A 140 1.13 -8.66 6.17
CA GLU A 140 2.48 -8.14 6.37
C GLU A 140 2.55 -7.11 7.52
N LEU A 141 1.45 -6.44 7.84
CA LEU A 141 1.37 -5.56 9.01
C LEU A 141 1.63 -6.33 10.31
N THR A 142 1.18 -7.58 10.41
CA THR A 142 1.46 -8.43 11.57
C THR A 142 2.96 -8.67 11.76
N LEU A 143 3.72 -8.79 10.66
CA LEU A 143 5.17 -8.91 10.70
C LEU A 143 5.83 -7.56 11.08
N LEU A 144 5.36 -6.46 10.53
CA LEU A 144 5.92 -5.11 10.79
C LEU A 144 5.66 -4.64 12.23
N LYS A 145 4.60 -5.12 12.88
CA LYS A 145 4.38 -4.91 14.32
C LYS A 145 5.47 -5.56 15.19
N LEU A 146 6.13 -6.60 14.69
CA LEU A 146 7.22 -7.30 15.37
C LEU A 146 8.61 -6.80 14.92
N HIS A 147 8.65 -5.65 14.24
CA HIS A 147 9.89 -5.10 13.71
C HIS A 147 10.81 -4.61 14.83
N TYR A 148 12.12 -4.78 14.64
CA TYR A 148 13.13 -4.45 15.67
C TYR A 148 13.15 -2.95 16.04
N CYS A 149 12.88 -2.09 15.05
CA CYS A 149 12.78 -0.65 15.24
C CYS A 149 11.39 -0.29 15.79
N PRO A 150 11.28 0.31 17.00
CA PRO A 150 10.01 0.62 17.63
C PRO A 150 9.18 1.60 16.81
N ALA A 151 9.81 2.60 16.17
CA ALA A 151 9.10 3.56 15.32
C ALA A 151 8.35 2.91 14.14
N VAL A 152 8.90 1.83 13.57
CA VAL A 152 8.22 1.06 12.51
C VAL A 152 7.05 0.26 13.09
N SER A 153 7.26 -0.35 14.26
CA SER A 153 6.21 -1.11 14.97
C SER A 153 5.04 -0.21 15.34
N ASP A 154 5.30 0.96 15.91
CA ASP A 154 4.29 1.94 16.31
C ASP A 154 3.44 2.35 15.11
N ILE A 155 4.05 2.71 13.98
CA ILE A 155 3.31 3.05 12.75
C ILE A 155 2.45 1.87 12.27
N ALA A 156 2.97 0.63 12.36
CA ALA A 156 2.21 -0.55 11.97
C ALA A 156 0.97 -0.76 12.86
N THR A 157 1.02 -0.41 14.15
CA THR A 157 -0.14 -0.49 15.05
C THR A 157 -1.24 0.52 14.72
N ILE A 158 -0.91 1.66 14.12
CA ILE A 158 -1.90 2.68 13.71
C ILE A 158 -2.92 2.08 12.73
N PHE A 159 -2.53 1.11 11.91
CA PHE A 159 -3.46 0.45 10.96
C PHE A 159 -4.58 -0.36 11.63
N GLU A 160 -4.44 -0.69 12.92
CA GLU A 160 -5.49 -1.37 13.70
C GLU A 160 -6.46 -0.37 14.36
N THR A 161 -6.10 0.90 14.40
CA THR A 161 -6.96 1.99 14.90
C THR A 161 -7.96 2.43 13.83
N ASP A 162 -8.88 3.32 14.18
CA ASP A 162 -9.82 3.87 13.20
C ASP A 162 -9.06 4.68 12.14
N LEU A 163 -9.07 4.19 10.90
CA LEU A 163 -8.43 4.83 9.74
C LEU A 163 -8.96 6.24 9.45
N SER A 164 -10.09 6.60 10.04
CA SER A 164 -10.66 7.95 9.97
C SER A 164 -9.84 8.97 10.76
N GLU A 165 -9.06 8.52 11.76
CA GLU A 165 -8.22 9.40 12.56
C GLU A 165 -6.99 9.88 11.76
N PRO A 166 -6.64 11.17 11.83
CA PRO A 166 -5.45 11.67 11.17
C PRO A 166 -4.19 11.07 11.81
N LEU A 167 -3.14 10.87 11.01
CA LEU A 167 -1.85 10.46 11.56
C LEU A 167 -1.36 11.46 12.62
N PRO A 168 -0.63 10.97 13.64
CA PRO A 168 0.03 11.86 14.60
C PRO A 168 0.95 12.87 13.91
N SER A 169 1.00 14.08 14.44
CA SER A 169 1.84 15.17 13.94
C SER A 169 3.31 14.74 13.88
N GLY A 170 3.96 14.97 12.73
CA GLY A 170 5.37 14.58 12.48
C GLY A 170 5.56 13.21 11.84
N LEU A 171 4.49 12.42 11.69
CA LEU A 171 4.51 11.17 10.92
C LEU A 171 4.03 11.35 9.48
N SER A 172 4.00 12.56 8.92
CA SER A 172 3.54 12.74 7.54
C SER A 172 4.56 12.16 6.53
N PRO A 173 4.13 11.71 5.33
CA PRO A 173 5.05 11.21 4.32
C PRO A 173 6.11 12.23 3.93
N ASP A 174 5.78 13.52 4.01
CA ASP A 174 6.66 14.62 3.61
C ASP A 174 7.73 14.90 4.68
N ASP A 175 7.41 14.68 5.97
CA ASP A 175 8.37 14.79 7.08
C ASP A 175 9.42 13.66 7.04
N LEU A 176 8.98 12.45 6.66
CA LEU A 176 9.81 11.24 6.64
C LEU A 176 10.76 11.13 5.42
N LEU A 177 10.71 12.08 4.48
CA LEU A 177 11.47 12.01 3.22
C LEU A 177 12.99 12.00 3.42
N ASN A 178 13.46 12.72 4.43
CA ASN A 178 14.90 12.92 4.68
C ASN A 178 15.40 12.11 5.88
N THR A 179 14.52 11.39 6.59
CA THR A 179 14.88 10.67 7.80
C THR A 179 15.95 9.63 7.53
N THR A 180 17.08 9.69 8.22
CA THR A 180 18.20 8.76 8.06
C THR A 180 18.15 7.64 9.10
N VAL A 181 18.95 6.59 8.89
CA VAL A 181 19.05 5.48 9.85
C VAL A 181 19.65 5.98 11.17
N ASP A 182 20.68 6.82 11.10
CA ASP A 182 21.37 7.39 12.26
C ASP A 182 20.44 8.21 13.15
N GLU A 183 19.51 8.97 12.55
CA GLU A 183 18.50 9.74 13.29
C GLU A 183 17.49 8.85 14.02
N ILE A 184 17.12 7.72 13.43
CA ILE A 184 16.17 6.76 14.03
C ILE A 184 16.85 5.96 15.14
N GLU A 185 18.07 5.49 14.91
CA GLU A 185 18.83 4.73 15.90
C GLU A 185 19.27 5.63 17.08
N GLY A 186 19.63 6.89 16.81
CA GLY A 186 19.94 7.87 17.85
C GLY A 186 18.73 8.32 18.69
N ALA A 187 17.50 8.16 18.17
CA ALA A 187 16.27 8.42 18.91
C ALA A 187 15.73 7.18 19.66
N ALA A 188 16.20 5.98 19.31
CA ALA A 188 15.82 4.71 19.93
C ALA A 188 16.74 4.30 21.10
N LEU A 189 17.86 5.00 21.30
CA LEU A 189 18.80 4.88 22.42
C LEU A 189 18.57 5.98 23.46
#